data_AF-A0A3D4H238-F1
#
_entry.id   AF-A0A3D4H238-F1
#
_cell.length_a   1.000
_cell.length_b   1.000
_cell.length_c   1.000
_cell.angle_alpha   90.00
_cell.angle_beta   90.00
_cell.angle_gamma   90.00
#
_symmetry.space_group_name_H-M   'P 1'
#
loop_
_entity.id
_entity.type
_entity.pdbx_description
1 polymer ?
#
loop_
_entity_poly.entity_id
_entity_poly.type
_entity_poly.pdbx_seq_one_letter_code
_entity_poly.pdbx_strand_id
1 'polypeptide(L)'
;FSDGVLKTDATPPDGIDFSGDFISIQNENDRDATYLILGVSNDGEDTTIQVEDGDFVRGMVDDLDYTKGYLYDFGIGQEFRVVLTNSTQW
;
A
#
# COMPACT_ATOMS: atom_id res chain seq x y z
N PHE A 1 12.73 10.52 -0.31
CA PHE A 1 12.09 9.30 0.18
C PHE A 1 11.94 8.39 -1.03
N SER A 2 12.17 7.09 -0.89
CA SER A 2 12.00 6.15 -2.01
C SER A 2 10.54 5.75 -2.09
N ASP A 3 9.95 5.82 -3.28
CA ASP A 3 8.58 5.40 -3.52
C ASP A 3 8.44 3.88 -3.32
N GLY A 4 7.29 3.47 -2.78
CA GLY A 4 6.93 2.06 -2.61
C GLY A 4 6.27 1.48 -3.85
N VAL A 5 6.40 0.17 -4.03
CA VAL A 5 5.78 -0.56 -5.14
C VAL A 5 5.03 -1.77 -4.61
N LEU A 6 3.74 -1.84 -4.93
CA LEU A 6 2.87 -2.98 -4.67
C LEU A 6 2.50 -3.65 -5.98
N LYS A 7 2.34 -4.98 -5.95
CA LYS A 7 1.93 -5.78 -7.10
C LYS A 7 0.73 -6.65 -6.74
N THR A 8 -0.22 -6.75 -7.66
CA THR A 8 -1.41 -7.59 -7.52
C THR A 8 -1.83 -8.11 -8.89
N ASP A 9 -2.39 -9.32 -8.92
CA ASP A 9 -3.02 -9.92 -10.10
C ASP A 9 -4.42 -9.32 -10.41
N ALA A 10 -4.94 -8.48 -9.52
CA ALA A 10 -6.20 -7.80 -9.72
C ALA A 10 -6.11 -6.80 -10.89
N THR A 11 -7.06 -6.87 -11.81
CA THR A 11 -7.17 -5.90 -12.91
C THR A 11 -7.97 -4.67 -12.45
N PRO A 12 -7.39 -3.45 -12.48
CA PRO A 12 -8.14 -2.24 -12.16
C PRO A 12 -9.23 -2.00 -13.22
N PRO A 13 -10.38 -1.42 -12.85
CA PRO A 13 -11.37 -0.97 -13.81
C PRO A 13 -10.79 0.03 -14.82
N ASP A 14 -11.11 -0.17 -16.11
CA ASP A 14 -10.66 0.71 -17.17
C ASP A 14 -11.17 2.15 -16.98
N GLY A 15 -10.31 3.13 -17.30
CA GLY A 15 -10.67 4.54 -17.34
C GLY A 15 -10.77 5.23 -15.98
N ILE A 16 -10.38 4.57 -14.88
CA ILE A 16 -10.26 5.18 -13.56
C ILE A 16 -8.80 5.54 -13.30
N ASP A 17 -8.55 6.81 -12.97
CA ASP A 17 -7.28 7.25 -12.41
C ASP A 17 -7.36 7.17 -10.88
N PHE A 18 -6.50 6.34 -10.28
CA PHE A 18 -6.41 6.15 -8.84
C PHE A 18 -5.35 7.05 -8.20
N SER A 19 -4.65 7.86 -8.99
CA SER A 19 -3.63 8.76 -8.46
C SER A 19 -4.26 9.79 -7.52
N GLY A 20 -3.73 9.90 -6.31
CA GLY A 20 -4.29 10.74 -5.25
C GLY A 20 -5.27 10.03 -4.31
N ASP A 21 -5.69 8.81 -4.63
CA ASP A 21 -6.45 7.94 -3.71
C ASP A 21 -5.53 7.23 -2.72
N PHE A 22 -6.11 6.52 -1.76
CA PHE A 22 -5.37 5.86 -0.69
C PHE A 22 -5.59 4.35 -0.67
N ILE A 23 -4.51 3.61 -0.42
CA ILE A 23 -4.58 2.22 0.02
C ILE A 23 -4.69 2.23 1.54
N SER A 24 -5.66 1.51 2.08
CA SER A 24 -5.79 1.23 3.51
C SER A 24 -5.58 -0.26 3.78
N ILE A 25 -4.75 -0.55 4.77
CA ILE A 25 -4.49 -1.90 5.25
C ILE A 25 -4.97 -1.98 6.69
N GLN A 26 -5.88 -2.92 6.93
CA GLN A 26 -6.37 -3.20 8.26
C GLN A 26 -5.39 -4.11 8.99
N ASN A 27 -4.97 -3.67 10.16
CA ASN A 27 -4.09 -4.43 11.03
C ASN A 27 -4.84 -4.73 12.33
N GLU A 28 -5.28 -5.97 12.49
CA GLU A 28 -6.11 -6.36 13.63
C GLU A 28 -5.39 -6.09 14.97
N ASN A 29 -6.00 -5.26 15.82
CA ASN A 29 -5.49 -4.81 17.12
C ASN A 29 -4.26 -3.87 17.08
N ASP A 30 -3.86 -3.42 15.89
CA ASP A 30 -2.75 -2.50 15.65
C ASP A 30 -3.22 -1.24 14.91
N ARG A 31 -2.29 -0.32 14.62
CA ARG A 31 -2.56 0.85 13.80
C ARG A 31 -2.70 0.44 12.32
N ASP A 32 -3.83 0.80 11.71
CA ASP A 32 -4.01 0.69 10.27
C ASP A 32 -2.97 1.51 9.52
N ALA A 33 -2.47 0.96 8.41
CA ALA A 33 -1.56 1.65 7.51
C ALA A 33 -2.33 2.30 6.36
N THR A 34 -1.84 3.45 5.90
CA THR A 34 -2.47 4.17 4.78
C THR A 34 -1.39 4.75 3.88
N TYR A 35 -1.49 4.46 2.58
CA TYR A 35 -0.52 4.88 1.57
C TYR A 35 -1.20 5.65 0.44
N LEU A 36 -0.66 6.81 0.09
CA LEU A 36 -1.12 7.58 -1.07
C LEU A 36 -0.68 6.88 -2.36
N ILE A 37 -1.61 6.67 -3.28
CA ILE A 37 -1.35 6.13 -4.62
C ILE A 37 -0.78 7.24 -5.50
N LEU A 38 0.42 7.01 -6.05
CA LEU A 38 1.07 7.90 -7.01
C LEU A 38 0.71 7.54 -8.45
N GLY A 39 0.37 6.28 -8.72
CA GLY A 39 -0.01 5.81 -10.03
C GLY A 39 -0.25 4.30 -10.06
N VAL A 40 -1.01 3.87 -11.07
CA VAL A 40 -1.33 2.46 -11.32
C VAL A 40 -1.02 2.14 -12.77
N SER A 41 -0.32 1.04 -13.00
CA SER A 41 -0.05 0.51 -14.34
C SER A 41 -0.30 -0.99 -14.37
N ASN A 42 -0.97 -1.48 -15.42
CA ASN A 42 -1.15 -2.90 -15.66
C ASN A 42 -0.33 -3.32 -16.90
N ASP A 43 0.52 -4.33 -16.77
CA ASP A 43 1.38 -4.83 -17.86
C ASP A 43 0.80 -6.06 -18.59
N GLY A 44 -0.42 -6.46 -18.24
CA GLY A 44 -1.13 -7.61 -18.78
C GLY A 44 -1.06 -8.88 -17.92
N GLU A 45 -0.08 -8.98 -17.01
CA GLU A 45 0.01 -10.08 -16.03
C GLU A 45 -0.21 -9.57 -14.61
N ASP A 46 0.46 -8.47 -14.24
CA ASP A 46 0.35 -7.86 -12.93
C ASP A 46 -0.07 -6.38 -13.03
N THR A 47 -0.85 -5.95 -12.06
CA THR A 47 -1.05 -4.53 -11.74
C THR A 47 0.01 -4.09 -10.76
N THR A 48 0.77 -3.06 -11.15
CA THR A 48 1.74 -2.36 -10.31
C THR A 48 1.11 -1.07 -9.79
N ILE A 49 1.18 -0.88 -8.48
CA ILE A 49 0.72 0.34 -7.80
C ILE A 49 1.92 1.02 -7.15
N GLN A 50 2.17 2.26 -7.54
CA GLN A 50 3.20 3.11 -6.93
C GLN A 50 2.59 3.90 -5.77
N VAL A 51 3.32 3.99 -4.66
CA VAL A 51 2.87 4.70 -3.46
C VAL A 51 3.97 5.62 -2.89
N GLU A 52 3.57 6.69 -2.19
CA GLU A 52 4.49 7.74 -1.69
C GLU A 52 5.53 7.24 -0.67
N ASP A 53 5.21 6.21 0.11
CA ASP A 53 6.10 5.64 1.13
C ASP A 53 6.54 4.23 0.77
N GLY A 54 7.84 3.96 0.91
CA GLY A 54 8.48 2.72 0.46
C GLY A 54 9.05 1.84 1.57
N ASP A 55 9.06 2.27 2.83
CA ASP A 55 9.63 1.45 3.91
C ASP A 55 8.68 0.29 4.25
N PHE A 56 7.35 0.48 4.16
CA PHE A 56 6.32 -0.50 4.58
C PHE A 56 6.57 -1.11 5.98
N VAL A 57 7.51 -0.56 6.76
CA VAL A 57 7.90 -1.03 8.08
C VAL A 57 7.05 -0.29 9.10
N ARG A 58 6.32 -1.07 9.90
CA ARG A 58 5.54 -0.58 11.02
C ARG A 58 6.40 -0.30 12.24
N GLY A 59 7.48 -1.07 12.40
CA GLY A 59 8.38 -0.97 13.55
C GLY A 59 9.26 -2.19 13.71
N MET A 60 9.88 -2.33 14.87
CA MET A 60 10.69 -3.49 15.23
C MET A 60 9.84 -4.60 15.85
N VAL A 61 10.23 -5.85 15.65
CA VAL A 61 9.64 -6.99 16.38
C VAL A 61 9.92 -6.87 17.89
N ASP A 62 11.09 -6.33 18.25
CA ASP A 62 11.50 -6.06 19.62
C ASP A 62 12.39 -4.82 19.64
N ASP A 63 11.96 -3.77 20.34
CA ASP A 63 12.68 -2.49 20.41
C ASP A 63 14.03 -2.60 21.15
N LEU A 64 14.30 -3.71 21.83
CA LEU A 64 15.56 -3.97 22.55
C LEU A 64 16.44 -5.04 21.88
N ASP A 65 15.95 -5.73 20.86
CA ASP A 65 16.67 -6.79 20.14
C ASP A 65 16.50 -6.67 18.61
N TYR A 66 17.41 -5.90 18.00
CA TYR A 66 17.41 -5.64 16.56
C TYR A 66 17.64 -6.89 15.70
N THR A 67 18.11 -8.01 16.27
CA THR A 67 18.33 -9.24 15.51
C THR A 67 17.02 -9.94 15.14
N LYS A 68 15.91 -9.59 15.80
CA LYS A 68 14.58 -10.14 15.53
C LYS A 68 13.89 -9.54 14.29
N GLY A 69 14.45 -8.47 13.73
CA GLY A 69 13.97 -7.86 12.49
C GLY A 69 12.75 -6.93 12.65
N TYR A 70 12.06 -6.70 11.55
CA TYR A 70 11.01 -5.69 11.41
C TYR A 70 9.60 -6.30 11.35
N LEU A 71 8.62 -5.53 11.83
CA LEU A 71 7.21 -5.71 11.55
C LEU A 71 6.88 -4.90 10.29
N TYR A 72 6.23 -5.54 9.33
CA TYR A 72 5.78 -4.90 8.09
C TYR A 72 4.29 -4.64 8.13
N ASP A 73 3.87 -3.60 7.40
CA ASP A 73 2.47 -3.28 7.18
C ASP A 73 1.76 -4.26 6.25
N PHE A 74 2.52 -5.02 5.47
CA PHE A 74 2.03 -6.11 4.65
C PHE A 74 2.54 -7.46 5.14
N GLY A 75 1.61 -8.37 5.41
CA GLY A 75 1.87 -9.81 5.41
C GLY A 75 1.82 -10.39 4.00
N ILE A 76 2.51 -11.52 3.78
CA ILE A 76 2.41 -12.26 2.52
C ILE A 76 0.96 -12.72 2.32
N GLY A 77 0.34 -12.33 1.21
CA GLY A 77 -1.05 -12.67 0.88
C GLY A 77 -2.10 -11.86 1.64
N GLN A 78 -1.71 -10.80 2.38
CA GLN A 78 -2.66 -9.93 3.06
C GLN A 78 -3.41 -9.06 2.04
N GLU A 79 -4.73 -9.00 2.21
CA GLU A 79 -5.60 -8.12 1.41
C GLU A 79 -5.43 -6.67 1.84
N PHE A 80 -5.58 -5.74 0.89
CA PHE A 80 -5.70 -4.32 1.14
C PHE A 80 -6.91 -3.75 0.41
N ARG A 81 -7.34 -2.55 0.80
CA ARG A 81 -8.48 -1.86 0.18
C ARG A 81 -8.04 -0.54 -0.42
N VAL A 82 -8.48 -0.28 -1.65
CA VAL A 82 -8.37 1.06 -2.26
C VAL A 82 -9.58 1.87 -1.81
N VAL A 83 -9.32 2.95 -1.09
CA VAL A 83 -10.33 3.91 -0.65
C VAL A 83 -10.39 5.01 -1.70
N LEU A 84 -11.43 4.97 -2.52
CA LEU A 84 -11.71 6.01 -3.51
C LEU A 84 -12.13 7.28 -2.77
N THR A 85 -11.26 8.29 -2.76
CA THR A 85 -11.60 9.63 -2.32
C THR A 85 -12.10 10.40 -3.51
N ASN A 86 -13.41 10.71 -3.51
CA ASN A 86 -14.00 11.49 -4.59
C ASN A 86 -13.41 12.91 -4.56
N SER A 87 -12.34 13.14 -5.31
CA SER A 87 -11.69 14.44 -5.48
C SER A 87 -12.52 15.32 -6.40
N THR A 88 -13.78 15.58 -6.00
CA THR A 88 -14.50 16.73 -6.54
C THR A 88 -13.76 17.96 -6.05
N GLN A 89 -12.89 18.50 -6.91
CA GLN A 89 -12.24 19.79 -6.73
C GLN A 89 -13.32 20.84 -6.41
N TRP A 90 -13.16 21.50 -5.26
CA TRP A 90 -13.96 22.67 -4.88
C TRP A 90 -13.54 23.89 -5.70
#